data_AF-A0A0K8SST8-F1
#
_entry.id   AF-A0A0K8SST8-F1
#
_cell.length_a   1.000
_cell.length_b   1.000
_cell.length_c   1.000
_cell.angle_alpha   90.00
_cell.angle_beta   90.00
_cell.angle_gamma   90.00
#
_symmetry.space_group_name_H-M   'P 1'
#
loop_
_entity.id
_entity.type
_entity.pdbx_description
1 polymer ?
#
loop_
_entity_poly.entity_id
_entity_poly.type
_entity_poly.pdbx_seq_one_letter_code
_entity_poly.pdbx_strand_id
1 'polypeptide(L)'
;PKKIKDPEAKKPEDWDERPTIPDPEDKKPEDWDKPEHIPDPDATKPEDWDDEMDGEWEPPMIDNPDYKGVWAPKQIDNPAYKGPWVHPEIDNPEYTPDPNLYKRDELCAVGLDLWQVKSGTI
;
A
#
# COMPACT_ATOMS: atom_id res chain seq x y z
N PRO A 1 -13.12 9.97 26.65
CA PRO A 1 -14.17 9.93 25.59
C PRO A 1 -15.38 9.15 26.10
N LYS A 2 -16.60 9.47 25.64
CA LYS A 2 -17.84 8.82 26.10
C LYS A 2 -17.91 7.33 25.72
N LYS A 3 -17.34 6.99 24.56
CA LYS A 3 -17.25 5.63 24.05
C LYS A 3 -15.79 5.23 23.87
N ILE A 4 -15.47 3.98 24.15
CA ILE A 4 -14.17 3.36 23.88
C ILE A 4 -14.38 2.16 22.93
N LYS A 5 -13.33 1.80 22.20
CA LYS A 5 -13.33 0.56 21.42
C LYS A 5 -13.28 -0.62 22.38
N ASP A 6 -14.17 -1.60 22.18
CA ASP A 6 -14.25 -2.81 23.00
C ASP A 6 -12.95 -3.66 22.96
N PRO A 7 -12.14 -3.73 24.02
CA PRO A 7 -10.90 -4.50 23.97
C PRO A 7 -11.10 -6.01 23.74
N GLU A 8 -12.31 -6.54 23.95
CA GLU A 8 -12.64 -7.96 23.74
C GLU A 8 -13.13 -8.25 22.31
N ALA A 9 -13.62 -7.24 21.59
CA ALA A 9 -14.09 -7.41 20.23
C ALA A 9 -12.90 -7.60 19.28
N LYS A 10 -12.74 -8.83 18.80
CA LYS A 10 -11.78 -9.16 17.75
C LYS A 10 -12.51 -9.33 16.43
N LYS A 11 -11.84 -8.94 15.34
CA LYS A 11 -12.31 -9.24 13.99
C LYS A 11 -12.51 -10.77 13.88
N PRO A 12 -13.70 -11.25 13.49
CA PRO A 12 -13.91 -12.68 13.26
C PRO A 12 -12.98 -13.18 12.17
N GLU A 13 -12.43 -14.38 12.32
CA GLU A 13 -11.57 -15.01 11.30
C GLU A 13 -12.34 -15.25 9.98
N ASP A 14 -13.66 -15.43 10.07
CA ASP A 14 -14.59 -15.58 8.94
C ASP A 14 -15.04 -14.23 8.33
N TRP A 15 -14.41 -13.11 8.70
CA TRP A 15 -14.75 -11.79 8.17
C TRP A 15 -13.83 -11.40 7.02
N ASP A 16 -14.31 -11.57 5.78
CA ASP A 16 -13.58 -11.14 4.59
C ASP A 16 -13.86 -9.67 4.27
N GLU A 17 -12.82 -8.84 4.38
CA GLU A 17 -12.83 -7.42 4.04
C GLU A 17 -12.36 -7.17 2.61
N ARG A 18 -12.00 -8.22 1.86
CA ARG A 18 -11.57 -8.09 0.48
C ARG A 18 -12.82 -8.01 -0.39
N PRO A 19 -13.08 -6.87 -1.05
CA PRO A 19 -14.21 -6.72 -1.96
C PRO A 19 -14.07 -7.64 -3.17
N THR A 20 -12.82 -7.93 -3.55
CA THR A 20 -12.48 -8.81 -4.66
C THR A 20 -11.53 -9.92 -4.21
N ILE A 21 -11.74 -11.12 -4.75
CA ILE A 21 -10.86 -12.28 -4.59
C ILE A 21 -10.25 -12.67 -5.94
N PRO A 22 -9.04 -13.23 -5.96
CA PRO A 22 -8.49 -13.77 -7.20
C PRO A 22 -9.37 -14.91 -7.70
N ASP A 23 -9.70 -14.88 -8.99
CA ASP A 23 -10.48 -15.90 -9.66
C ASP A 23 -9.72 -17.25 -9.62
N PRO A 24 -10.26 -18.28 -8.97
CA PRO A 24 -9.62 -19.60 -8.91
C PRO A 24 -9.66 -20.33 -10.26
N GLU A 25 -10.51 -19.91 -11.20
CA GLU A 25 -10.61 -20.49 -12.54
C GLU A 25 -9.69 -19.80 -13.56
N ASP A 26 -9.27 -18.56 -13.28
CA ASP A 26 -8.31 -17.84 -14.13
C ASP A 26 -6.90 -18.40 -13.87
N LYS A 27 -6.39 -19.15 -14.85
CA LYS A 27 -5.04 -19.71 -14.80
C LYS A 27 -4.11 -18.88 -15.69
N LYS A 28 -2.87 -18.69 -15.23
CA LYS A 28 -1.83 -18.05 -16.02
C LYS A 28 -1.70 -18.76 -17.39
N PRO A 29 -1.93 -18.07 -18.51
CA PRO A 29 -1.66 -18.63 -19.82
C PRO A 29 -0.17 -18.96 -19.95
N GLU A 30 0.16 -20.10 -20.54
CA GLU A 30 1.56 -20.49 -20.77
C GLU A 30 2.30 -19.47 -21.66
N ASP A 31 1.59 -18.79 -22.56
CA ASP A 31 2.12 -17.72 -23.43
C ASP A 31 2.38 -16.38 -22.69
N TRP A 32 2.06 -16.29 -21.39
CA TRP A 32 2.26 -15.06 -20.61
C TRP A 32 3.67 -14.96 -20.02
N ASP A 33 4.33 -16.09 -19.74
CA ASP A 33 5.68 -16.13 -19.17
C ASP A 33 6.76 -15.95 -20.24
N LYS A 34 6.62 -14.90 -21.05
CA LYS A 34 7.66 -14.53 -22.01
C LYS A 34 8.77 -13.77 -21.27
N PRO A 35 10.06 -13.96 -21.66
CA PRO A 35 11.15 -13.23 -21.05
C PRO A 35 11.01 -11.72 -21.33
N GLU A 36 11.40 -10.89 -20.35
CA GLU A 36 11.38 -9.42 -20.44
C GLU A 36 12.33 -8.91 -21.53
N HIS A 37 13.45 -9.61 -21.71
CA HIS A 37 14.44 -9.30 -22.72
C HIS A 37 14.63 -10.47 -23.70
N ILE A 38 14.59 -10.17 -24.99
CA ILE A 38 14.87 -11.12 -26.08
C ILE A 38 16.10 -10.62 -26.87
N PRO A 39 16.93 -11.52 -27.43
CA PRO A 39 18.00 -11.09 -28.33
C PRO A 39 17.39 -10.39 -29.55
N ASP A 40 17.95 -9.25 -29.92
CA ASP A 40 17.49 -8.46 -31.07
C ASP A 40 17.65 -9.27 -32.38
N PRO A 41 16.55 -9.63 -33.07
CA PRO A 41 16.63 -10.37 -34.32
C PRO A 41 17.16 -9.53 -35.49
N ASP A 42 17.12 -8.20 -35.38
CA ASP A 42 17.62 -7.26 -36.37
C ASP A 42 19.08 -6.86 -36.10
N ALA A 43 19.61 -7.17 -34.92
CA ALA A 43 21.02 -6.98 -34.63
C ALA A 43 21.85 -7.96 -35.45
N THR A 44 22.75 -7.42 -36.25
CA THR A 44 23.73 -8.17 -37.01
C THR A 44 25.11 -7.84 -36.48
N LYS A 45 26.00 -8.83 -36.52
CA LYS A 45 27.39 -8.65 -36.14
C LYS A 45 28.01 -7.52 -36.98
N PRO A 46 28.61 -6.48 -36.36
CA PRO A 46 29.28 -5.41 -37.08
C PRO A 46 30.41 -5.95 -37.97
N GLU A 47 30.61 -5.34 -39.15
CA GLU A 47 31.70 -5.73 -40.07
C GLU A 47 33.10 -5.55 -39.45
N ASP A 48 33.25 -4.65 -38.47
CA ASP A 48 34.49 -4.38 -37.74
C ASP A 48 34.68 -5.27 -36.50
N TRP A 49 33.84 -6.28 -36.25
CA TRP A 49 33.97 -7.17 -35.09
C TRP A 49 34.86 -8.38 -35.36
N ASP A 50 35.91 -8.55 -34.54
CA ASP A 50 36.86 -9.66 -34.62
C ASP A 50 36.65 -10.66 -33.47
N ASP A 51 36.15 -11.87 -33.77
CA ASP A 51 35.86 -12.87 -32.72
C ASP A 51 37.13 -13.40 -32.04
N GLU A 52 38.30 -13.26 -32.68
CA GLU A 52 39.59 -13.75 -32.16
C GLU A 52 40.23 -12.75 -31.18
N MET A 53 39.92 -11.46 -31.34
CA MET A 53 40.43 -10.36 -30.51
C MET A 53 39.42 -9.86 -29.47
N ASP A 54 38.13 -9.78 -29.83
CA ASP A 54 37.04 -9.23 -29.02
C ASP A 54 36.12 -10.31 -28.41
N GLY A 55 36.22 -11.56 -28.88
CA GLY A 55 35.40 -12.70 -28.41
C GLY A 55 34.11 -12.93 -29.20
N GLU A 56 33.33 -13.96 -28.84
CA GLU A 56 32.06 -14.29 -29.52
C GLU A 56 31.05 -13.14 -29.36
N TRP A 57 30.59 -12.60 -30.49
CA TRP A 57 29.60 -11.52 -30.50
C TRP A 57 28.24 -12.00 -29.98
N GLU A 58 27.73 -11.36 -28.94
CA GLU A 58 26.36 -11.57 -28.45
C GLU A 58 25.45 -10.41 -28.88
N PRO A 59 24.26 -10.69 -29.46
CA PRO A 59 23.32 -9.65 -29.84
C PRO A 59 22.80 -8.89 -28.60
N PRO A 60 22.53 -7.58 -28.72
CA PRO A 60 21.93 -6.81 -27.64
C PRO A 60 20.56 -7.39 -27.28
N MET A 61 20.25 -7.44 -25.99
CA MET A 61 18.93 -7.83 -25.53
C MET A 61 17.99 -6.62 -25.61
N ILE A 62 16.88 -6.76 -26.33
CA ILE A 62 15.83 -5.74 -26.46
C ILE A 62 14.62 -6.08 -25.60
N ASP A 63 13.86 -5.06 -25.23
CA ASP A 63 12.59 -5.24 -24.54
C ASP A 63 11.61 -6.02 -25.43
N ASN A 64 11.12 -7.14 -24.92
CA ASN A 64 10.22 -8.00 -25.66
C ASN A 64 8.84 -7.32 -25.81
N PRO A 65 8.38 -7.01 -27.03
CA PRO A 65 7.07 -6.38 -27.24
C PRO A 65 5.90 -7.29 -26.81
N ASP A 66 6.13 -8.60 -26.73
CA ASP A 66 5.16 -9.57 -26.24
C ASP A 66 5.22 -9.78 -24.71
N TYR A 67 6.15 -9.13 -23.99
CA TYR A 67 6.20 -9.22 -22.54
C TYR A 67 4.99 -8.52 -21.92
N LYS A 68 4.09 -9.32 -21.34
CA LYS A 68 2.85 -8.84 -20.71
C LYS A 68 3.03 -8.51 -19.22
N GLY A 69 4.26 -8.61 -18.69
CA GLY A 69 4.58 -8.34 -17.28
C GLY A 69 4.15 -9.46 -16.33
N VAL A 70 4.20 -9.18 -15.01
CA VAL A 70 3.78 -10.14 -13.98
C VAL A 70 2.27 -10.41 -14.13
N TRP A 71 1.92 -11.65 -14.45
CA TRP A 71 0.52 -12.06 -14.53
C TRP A 71 -0.17 -11.88 -13.18
N ALA A 72 -1.31 -11.19 -13.18
CA ALA A 72 -2.20 -11.10 -12.04
C ALA A 72 -3.55 -11.76 -12.40
N PRO A 73 -4.10 -12.64 -11.55
CA PRO A 73 -5.40 -13.25 -11.79
C PRO A 73 -6.48 -12.18 -11.85
N LYS A 74 -7.52 -12.43 -12.64
CA LYS A 74 -8.74 -11.62 -12.61
C LYS A 74 -9.29 -11.54 -11.19
N GLN A 75 -9.77 -10.36 -10.84
CA GLN A 75 -10.40 -10.10 -9.56
C GLN A 75 -11.92 -10.23 -9.73
N ILE A 76 -12.53 -11.20 -9.05
CA ILE A 76 -13.98 -11.40 -9.03
C ILE A 76 -14.58 -10.81 -7.76
N ASP A 77 -15.83 -10.37 -7.83
CA ASP A 77 -16.57 -9.89 -6.66
C ASP A 77 -16.67 -11.01 -5.62
N ASN A 78 -16.27 -10.71 -4.39
CA ASN A 78 -16.29 -11.67 -3.30
C ASN A 78 -17.71 -11.78 -2.71
N PRO A 79 -18.44 -12.89 -2.90
CA PRO A 79 -19.79 -13.05 -2.32
C PRO A 79 -19.76 -13.12 -0.78
N ALA A 80 -18.60 -13.40 -0.19
CA ALA A 80 -18.38 -13.40 1.25
C ALA A 80 -17.89 -12.05 1.80
N TYR A 81 -17.86 -10.99 0.96
CA TYR A 81 -17.49 -9.64 1.40
C TYR A 81 -18.50 -9.11 2.40
N LYS A 82 -18.07 -8.98 3.66
CA LYS A 82 -18.92 -8.45 4.76
C LYS A 82 -18.71 -6.95 5.00
N GLY A 83 -17.86 -6.29 4.19
CA GLY A 83 -17.51 -4.88 4.38
C GLY A 83 -16.28 -4.68 5.27
N PRO A 84 -15.79 -3.44 5.43
CA PRO A 84 -14.78 -3.13 6.43
C PRO A 84 -15.33 -3.43 7.83
N TRP A 85 -14.62 -4.21 8.63
CA TRP A 85 -15.06 -4.51 9.98
C TRP A 85 -14.99 -3.24 10.83
N VAL A 86 -16.14 -2.83 11.38
CA VAL A 86 -16.21 -1.70 12.29
C VAL A 86 -16.15 -2.22 13.71
N HIS A 87 -15.12 -1.78 14.43
CA HIS A 87 -14.93 -2.12 15.82
C HIS A 87 -16.13 -1.61 16.66
N PRO A 88 -16.84 -2.46 17.41
CA PRO A 88 -17.94 -2.01 18.25
C PRO A 88 -17.43 -1.03 19.32
N GLU A 89 -18.18 0.05 19.50
CA GLU A 89 -17.92 1.06 20.52
C GLU A 89 -18.78 0.75 21.75
N ILE A 90 -18.14 0.54 22.89
CA ILE A 90 -18.81 0.36 24.19
C ILE A 90 -18.78 1.66 24.98
N ASP A 91 -19.77 1.84 25.84
CA ASP A 91 -19.77 2.93 26.81
C ASP A 91 -18.55 2.80 27.72
N ASN A 92 -17.81 3.89 27.86
CA ASN A 92 -16.59 3.90 28.64
C ASN A 92 -16.93 3.94 30.14
N PRO A 93 -16.68 2.87 30.91
CA PRO A 93 -16.99 2.86 32.35
C PRO A 93 -16.15 3.88 33.13
N GLU A 94 -15.00 4.29 32.60
CA GLU A 94 -14.13 5.32 33.18
C GLU A 94 -14.54 6.74 32.77
N TYR A 95 -15.56 6.92 31.91
CA TYR A 95 -16.03 8.25 31.53
C TYR A 95 -16.87 8.86 32.65
N THR A 96 -16.30 9.87 33.31
CA THR A 96 -17.01 10.73 34.25
C THR A 96 -17.19 12.11 33.61
N PRO A 97 -18.44 12.59 33.42
CA PRO A 97 -18.66 13.97 33.04
C PRO A 97 -18.36 14.86 34.24
N ASP A 98 -17.27 15.62 34.18
CA ASP A 98 -16.94 16.61 35.22
C ASP A 98 -17.56 17.98 34.86
N PRO A 99 -18.63 18.41 35.55
CA PRO A 99 -19.24 19.71 35.32
C PRO A 99 -18.35 20.87 35.80
N ASN A 100 -17.31 20.63 36.59
CA ASN A 100 -16.39 21.65 37.07
C ASN A 100 -15.10 21.72 36.25
N LEU A 101 -15.01 21.05 35.10
CA LEU A 101 -13.83 21.10 34.23
C LEU A 101 -13.42 22.54 33.83
N TYR A 102 -14.39 23.47 33.79
CA TYR A 102 -14.15 24.89 33.50
C TYR A 102 -13.66 25.69 34.71
N LYS A 103 -13.82 25.15 35.93
CA LYS A 103 -13.48 25.83 37.17
C LYS A 103 -12.00 25.59 37.45
N ARG A 104 -11.18 26.55 37.03
CA ARG A 104 -9.79 26.64 37.49
C ARG A 104 -9.74 27.41 38.81
N ASP A 105 -8.78 27.05 39.64
CA ASP A 105 -8.38 27.88 40.79
C ASP A 105 -7.83 29.24 40.29
N GLU A 106 -7.65 30.19 41.22
CA GLU A 106 -7.24 31.55 40.90
C GLU A 106 -5.98 31.58 40.01
N LEU A 107 -6.09 32.21 38.84
CA LEU A 107 -4.98 32.39 37.91
C LEU A 107 -4.14 33.60 38.35
N CYS A 108 -3.04 33.36 39.07
CA CYS A 108 -2.20 34.41 39.64
C CYS A 108 -1.12 34.94 38.67
N ALA A 109 -0.74 34.18 37.64
CA ALA A 109 0.30 34.55 36.70
C ALA A 109 -0.10 34.20 35.26
N VAL A 110 0.32 35.06 34.32
CA VAL A 110 0.19 34.84 32.88
C VAL A 110 1.59 34.75 32.29
N GLY A 111 1.94 33.58 31.73
CA GLY A 111 3.16 33.36 30.98
C GLY A 111 2.86 33.32 29.49
N LEU A 112 3.64 34.03 28.68
CA LEU A 112 3.58 33.98 27.23
C LEU A 112 4.77 33.17 26.73
N ASP A 113 4.52 31.96 26.24
CA ASP A 113 5.50 31.17 25.49
C ASP A 113 5.08 31.14 24.01
N LEU A 114 5.89 31.75 23.16
CA LEU A 114 5.57 32.02 21.77
C LEU A 114 6.75 31.63 20.89
N TRP A 115 6.48 30.84 19.86
CA TRP A 115 7.45 30.54 18.81
C TRP A 115 7.25 31.50 17.64
N GLN A 116 8.28 32.28 17.29
CA GLN A 116 8.22 33.29 16.25
C GLN A 116 9.35 33.14 15.22
N VAL A 117 8.99 33.15 13.93
CA VAL A 117 9.94 33.05 12.80
C VAL A 117 10.43 34.42 12.32
N LYS A 118 9.58 35.46 12.39
CA LYS A 118 9.90 36.84 12.02
C LYS A 118 9.28 37.81 13.01
N SER A 119 10.04 38.80 13.44
CA SER A 119 9.65 39.83 14.42
C SER A 119 8.51 40.74 13.91
N GLY A 120 7.76 41.36 14.84
CA GLY A 120 6.69 42.33 14.52
C GLY A 120 5.40 42.22 15.35
N THR A 121 5.29 41.27 16.27
CA THR A 121 4.14 41.11 17.18
C THR A 121 4.35 41.99 18.42
N ILE A 122 3.38 42.86 18.74
CA ILE A 122 3.31 43.69 19.96
C ILE A 122 2.05 43.31 20.73
#